data_AF-A0A7K3GA78-F1
#
_entry.id   AF-A0A7K3GA78-F1
#
_cell.length_a   1.000
_cell.length_b   1.000
_cell.length_c   1.000
_cell.angle_alpha   90.00
_cell.angle_beta   90.00
_cell.angle_gamma   90.00
#
_symmetry.space_group_name_H-M   'P 1'
#
loop_
_entity.id
_entity.type
_entity.pdbx_description
1 polymer ?
#
loop_
_entity_poly.entity_id
_entity_poly.type
_entity_poly.pdbx_seq_one_letter_code
_entity_poly.pdbx_strand_id
1 'polypeptide(L)'
;MQPQQPHTVPAPTAPAPSSHRTRTVVLSLIAGLVLGAAGTGVAWALSGDTASAGEGAAGDARAACRALDGFDPAKYTEKGPAGEIALNRYGAADALSASAAAGDARYEPLAQAVRGSRARLSATFEFNAEVKKELDRARALCEDL
;
A
#
# COMPACT_ATOMS: atom_id res chain seq x y z
N MET A 1 49.06 79.27 4.07
CA MET A 1 47.72 79.06 3.48
C MET A 1 47.56 77.56 3.24
N GLN A 2 46.63 76.92 3.94
CA GLN A 2 46.43 75.47 3.90
C GLN A 2 44.97 75.21 3.49
N PRO A 3 44.70 74.38 2.46
CA PRO A 3 43.37 74.26 1.88
C PRO A 3 42.43 73.44 2.77
N GLN A 4 41.17 73.86 2.88
CA GLN A 4 40.12 73.09 3.54
C GLN A 4 39.74 71.87 2.69
N GLN A 5 39.64 70.69 3.32
CA GLN A 5 39.08 69.51 2.67
C GLN A 5 37.55 69.47 2.85
N PRO A 6 36.78 69.10 1.81
CA PRO A 6 35.33 69.01 1.86
C PRO A 6 34.85 67.80 2.69
N HIS A 7 33.84 68.02 3.54
CA HIS A 7 33.21 66.97 4.33
C HIS A 7 32.33 66.06 3.45
N THR A 8 32.59 64.75 3.47
CA THR A 8 31.71 63.73 2.91
C THR A 8 30.64 63.33 3.92
N VAL A 9 29.37 63.38 3.51
CA VAL A 9 28.23 62.89 4.31
C VAL A 9 28.14 61.37 4.13
N PRO A 10 28.01 60.55 5.20
CA PRO A 10 27.84 59.11 5.05
C PRO A 10 26.44 58.76 4.53
N ALA A 11 26.37 57.84 3.57
CA ALA A 11 25.12 57.26 3.08
C ALA A 11 24.40 56.42 4.16
N PRO A 12 23.06 56.33 4.15
CA PRO A 12 22.33 55.53 5.14
C PRO A 12 22.63 54.05 4.94
N THR A 13 23.08 53.38 6.01
CA THR A 13 23.29 51.94 6.04
C THR A 13 21.94 51.22 6.01
N ALA A 14 21.70 50.36 5.03
CA ALA A 14 20.54 49.48 5.01
C ALA A 14 20.57 48.56 6.25
N PRO A 15 19.43 48.34 6.93
CA PRO A 15 19.41 47.49 8.12
C PRO A 15 19.76 46.05 7.75
N ALA A 16 20.74 45.48 8.47
CA ALA A 16 21.10 44.08 8.34
C ALA A 16 19.91 43.18 8.74
N PRO A 17 19.65 42.08 8.01
CA PRO A 17 18.57 41.17 8.35
C PRO A 17 18.80 40.58 9.74
N SER A 18 17.77 40.63 10.61
CA SER A 18 17.86 40.17 11.99
C SER A 18 18.05 38.64 12.03
N SER A 19 19.25 38.17 12.38
CA SER A 19 19.60 36.73 12.45
C SER A 19 18.73 35.94 13.43
N HIS A 20 18.17 36.62 14.43
CA HIS A 20 17.26 36.02 15.41
C HIS A 20 15.97 35.51 14.77
N ARG A 21 15.41 36.23 13.79
CA ARG A 21 14.14 35.85 13.16
C ARG A 21 14.29 34.57 12.32
N THR A 22 15.38 34.45 11.57
CA THR A 22 15.70 33.24 10.80
C THR A 22 16.00 32.05 11.70
N ARG A 23 16.70 32.27 12.82
CA ARG A 23 17.02 31.20 13.78
C ARG A 23 15.76 30.63 14.45
N THR A 24 14.79 31.47 14.82
CA THR A 24 13.52 31.02 15.40
C THR A 24 12.67 30.23 14.39
N VAL A 25 12.61 30.68 13.12
CA VAL A 25 11.85 29.98 12.07
C VAL A 25 12.43 28.58 11.79
N VAL A 26 13.75 28.46 11.71
CA VAL A 26 14.42 27.17 11.49
C VAL A 26 14.19 26.21 12.67
N LEU A 27 14.25 26.71 13.91
CA LEU A 27 13.98 25.89 15.10
C LEU A 27 12.53 25.40 15.13
N SER A 28 11.55 26.25 14.77
CA SER A 28 10.15 25.85 14.67
C SER A 28 9.90 24.80 13.59
N LEU A 29 10.57 24.91 12.44
CA LEU A 29 10.51 23.91 11.36
C LEU A 29 11.08 22.56 11.79
N ILE A 30 12.23 22.56 12.47
CA ILE A 30 12.84 21.33 13.00
C ILE A 30 11.94 20.71 14.06
N ALA A 31 11.41 21.51 14.98
CA ALA A 31 10.48 21.03 16.00
C ALA A 31 9.21 20.43 15.36
N GLY A 32 8.63 21.10 14.36
CA GLY A 32 7.49 20.58 13.61
C GLY A 32 7.80 19.28 12.86
N LEU A 33 8.98 19.17 12.24
CA LEU A 33 9.42 17.97 11.54
C LEU A 33 9.65 16.80 12.49
N VAL A 34 10.30 17.04 13.63
CA VAL A 34 10.55 16.02 14.66
C VAL A 34 9.25 15.53 15.29
N LEU A 35 8.33 16.45 15.62
CA LEU A 35 7.02 16.09 16.17
C LEU A 35 6.16 15.36 15.13
N GLY A 36 6.21 15.77 13.86
CA GLY A 36 5.54 15.09 12.75
C GLY A 36 6.08 13.68 12.49
N ALA A 37 7.41 13.52 12.47
CA ALA A 37 8.08 12.24 12.26
C ALA A 37 7.92 11.29 13.46
N ALA A 38 7.94 11.82 14.70
CA ALA A 38 7.66 11.02 15.89
C ALA A 38 6.21 10.54 15.93
N GLY A 39 5.25 11.39 15.53
CA GLY A 39 3.83 11.03 15.46
C GLY A 39 3.55 9.90 14.45
N THR A 40 4.11 9.99 13.24
CA THR A 40 3.94 8.94 12.23
C THR A 40 4.78 7.70 12.53
N GLY A 41 5.98 7.85 13.10
CA GLY A 41 6.86 6.74 13.46
C GLY A 41 6.32 5.87 14.58
N VAL A 42 5.70 6.45 15.63
CA VAL A 42 5.08 5.67 16.72
C VAL A 42 3.84 4.91 16.22
N ALA A 43 3.04 5.52 15.33
CA ALA A 43 1.90 4.83 14.73
C ALA A 43 2.33 3.63 13.86
N TRP A 44 3.45 3.75 13.14
CA TRP A 44 4.03 2.65 12.36
C TRP A 44 4.72 1.59 13.22
N ALA A 45 5.40 1.97 14.30
CA ALA A 45 6.05 1.01 15.21
C ALA A 45 5.01 0.17 15.98
N LEU A 46 3.93 0.80 16.46
CA LEU A 46 2.82 0.08 17.10
C LEU A 46 2.03 -0.81 16.12
N SER A 47 2.10 -0.53 14.82
CA SER A 47 1.48 -1.36 13.77
C SER A 47 2.46 -2.36 13.13
N GLY A 48 3.77 -2.24 13.42
CA GLY A 48 4.84 -2.93 12.69
C GLY A 48 5.46 -4.09 13.46
N ASP A 49 5.45 -4.06 14.79
CA ASP A 49 6.09 -5.08 15.63
C ASP A 49 5.20 -6.31 15.95
N THR A 50 3.92 -6.33 15.53
CA THR A 50 3.01 -7.47 15.81
C THR A 50 2.57 -8.27 14.59
N ALA A 51 3.00 -7.94 13.37
CA ALA A 51 2.73 -8.79 12.22
C ALA A 51 3.61 -10.05 12.25
N SER A 52 3.40 -10.92 13.25
CA SER A 52 3.80 -12.32 13.18
C SER A 52 3.28 -12.87 11.85
N ALA A 53 4.04 -13.73 11.19
CA ALA A 53 3.66 -14.28 9.88
C ALA A 53 2.21 -14.80 9.82
N GLY A 54 1.65 -15.27 10.96
CA GLY A 54 0.25 -15.68 11.10
C GLY A 54 -0.79 -14.54 11.07
N GLU A 55 -0.46 -13.32 11.52
CA GLU A 55 -1.37 -12.15 11.46
C GLU A 55 -1.42 -11.57 10.04
N GLY A 56 -0.29 -11.59 9.34
CA GLY A 56 -0.24 -11.32 7.89
C GLY A 56 -1.00 -12.36 7.08
N ALA A 57 -0.82 -13.65 7.39
CA ALA A 57 -1.48 -14.75 6.67
C ALA A 57 -3.01 -14.69 6.73
N ALA A 58 -3.58 -14.41 7.91
CA ALA A 58 -5.02 -14.22 8.06
C ALA A 58 -5.53 -13.00 7.27
N GLY A 59 -4.76 -11.90 7.28
CA GLY A 59 -5.06 -10.70 6.49
C GLY A 59 -5.10 -10.99 4.99
N ASP A 60 -4.10 -11.70 4.49
CA ASP A 60 -3.99 -12.13 3.09
C ASP A 60 -5.12 -13.08 2.69
N ALA A 61 -5.48 -14.05 3.54
CA ALA A 61 -6.58 -14.98 3.27
C ALA A 61 -7.91 -14.21 3.12
N ARG A 62 -8.21 -13.28 4.03
CA ARG A 62 -9.41 -12.42 3.93
C ARG A 62 -9.37 -11.51 2.71
N ALA A 63 -8.19 -10.99 2.34
CA ALA A 63 -8.04 -10.16 1.15
C ALA A 63 -8.25 -10.97 -0.14
N ALA A 64 -7.78 -12.22 -0.19
CA ALA A 64 -8.06 -13.16 -1.27
C ALA A 64 -9.58 -13.42 -1.39
N CYS A 65 -10.25 -13.68 -0.27
CA CYS A 65 -11.69 -13.91 -0.24
C CYS A 65 -12.50 -12.69 -0.72
N ARG A 66 -12.15 -11.47 -0.31
CA ARG A 66 -12.75 -10.25 -0.85
C ARG A 66 -12.51 -10.08 -2.35
N ALA A 67 -11.37 -10.57 -2.87
CA ALA A 67 -11.10 -10.54 -4.29
C ALA A 67 -11.97 -11.57 -5.04
N LEU A 68 -12.18 -12.77 -4.48
CA LEU A 68 -13.06 -13.82 -5.03
C LEU A 68 -14.55 -13.44 -5.00
N ASP A 69 -14.99 -12.73 -3.96
CA ASP A 69 -16.37 -12.22 -3.85
C ASP A 69 -16.66 -11.18 -4.94
N GLY A 70 -15.72 -10.25 -5.17
CA GLY A 70 -15.80 -9.27 -6.25
C GLY A 70 -15.44 -9.80 -7.65
N PHE A 71 -15.19 -11.10 -7.81
CA PHE A 71 -14.80 -11.71 -9.07
C PHE A 71 -16.00 -12.34 -9.79
N ASP A 72 -16.32 -11.82 -10.98
CA ASP A 72 -17.30 -12.39 -11.90
C ASP A 72 -16.60 -13.10 -13.09
N PRO A 73 -16.69 -14.44 -13.18
CA PRO A 73 -16.15 -15.21 -14.30
C PRO A 73 -16.66 -14.78 -15.68
N ALA A 74 -17.90 -14.29 -15.78
CA ALA A 74 -18.48 -13.86 -17.05
C ALA A 74 -17.82 -12.58 -17.59
N LYS A 75 -17.15 -11.82 -16.71
CA LYS A 75 -16.45 -10.58 -17.06
C LYS A 75 -14.99 -10.81 -17.43
N TYR A 76 -14.41 -11.97 -17.11
CA TYR A 76 -12.97 -12.22 -17.23
C TYR A 76 -12.38 -11.96 -18.63
N THR A 77 -13.14 -12.22 -19.70
CA THR A 77 -12.71 -12.01 -21.09
C THR A 77 -13.30 -10.76 -21.74
N GLU A 78 -14.08 -9.97 -20.98
CA GLU A 78 -14.65 -8.73 -21.47
C GLU A 78 -13.53 -7.71 -21.76
N LYS A 79 -13.70 -6.87 -22.79
CA LYS A 79 -12.75 -5.80 -23.07
C LYS A 79 -13.04 -4.58 -22.20
N GLY A 80 -12.00 -3.83 -21.85
CA GLY A 80 -12.11 -2.59 -21.09
C GLY A 80 -12.21 -2.81 -19.58
N PRO A 81 -12.64 -1.78 -18.82
CA PRO A 81 -12.48 -1.76 -17.37
C PRO A 81 -13.11 -2.94 -16.63
N ALA A 82 -14.26 -3.45 -17.08
CA ALA A 82 -14.93 -4.56 -16.43
C ALA A 82 -14.10 -5.86 -16.46
N GLY A 83 -13.49 -6.17 -17.62
CA GLY A 83 -12.63 -7.34 -17.73
C GLY A 83 -11.29 -7.17 -17.08
N GLU A 84 -10.70 -5.97 -17.12
CA GLU A 84 -9.49 -5.65 -16.35
C GLU A 84 -9.72 -5.83 -14.85
N ILE A 85 -10.86 -5.38 -14.33
CA ILE A 85 -11.24 -5.59 -12.92
C ILE A 85 -11.36 -7.09 -12.64
N ALA A 86 -12.10 -7.85 -13.44
CA ALA A 86 -12.28 -9.29 -13.22
C ALA A 86 -10.95 -10.07 -13.26
N LEU A 87 -10.09 -9.77 -14.24
CA LEU A 87 -8.77 -10.37 -14.37
C LEU A 87 -7.88 -10.06 -13.16
N ASN A 88 -7.83 -8.80 -12.73
CA ASN A 88 -7.03 -8.39 -11.58
C ASN A 88 -7.56 -8.94 -10.26
N ARG A 89 -8.89 -9.04 -10.10
CA ARG A 89 -9.51 -9.68 -8.92
C ARG A 89 -9.13 -11.14 -8.82
N TYR A 90 -9.17 -11.86 -9.94
CA TYR A 90 -8.78 -13.27 -9.96
C TYR A 90 -7.29 -13.46 -9.70
N GLY A 91 -6.43 -12.63 -10.29
CA GLY A 91 -4.99 -12.63 -10.01
C GLY A 91 -4.64 -12.27 -8.56
N ALA A 92 -5.35 -11.31 -7.97
CA ALA A 92 -5.18 -10.93 -6.57
C ALA A 92 -5.56 -12.07 -5.63
N ALA A 93 -6.66 -12.78 -5.89
CA ALA A 93 -7.05 -13.95 -5.12
C ALA A 93 -5.97 -15.04 -5.13
N ASP A 94 -5.37 -15.31 -6.30
CA ASP A 94 -4.29 -16.29 -6.46
C ASP A 94 -3.05 -15.91 -5.65
N ALA A 95 -2.56 -14.67 -5.82
CA ALA A 95 -1.37 -14.20 -5.12
C ALA A 95 -1.56 -14.15 -3.59
N LEU A 96 -2.67 -13.60 -3.12
CA LEU A 96 -2.92 -13.41 -1.69
C LEU A 96 -3.20 -14.74 -0.99
N SER A 97 -3.94 -15.67 -1.62
CA SER A 97 -4.14 -17.00 -1.03
C SER A 97 -2.82 -17.78 -0.93
N ALA A 98 -1.94 -17.64 -1.91
CA ALA A 98 -0.60 -18.23 -1.86
C ALA A 98 0.27 -17.61 -0.74
N SER A 99 0.25 -16.29 -0.57
CA SER A 99 0.92 -15.61 0.55
C SER A 99 0.38 -16.07 1.91
N ALA A 100 -0.94 -16.18 2.04
CA ALA A 100 -1.59 -16.68 3.24
C ALA A 100 -1.12 -18.09 3.59
N ALA A 101 -1.12 -19.01 2.62
CA ALA A 101 -0.66 -20.38 2.81
C ALA A 101 0.83 -20.48 3.15
N ALA A 102 1.66 -19.58 2.60
CA ALA A 102 3.08 -19.50 2.93
C ALA A 102 3.32 -19.00 4.37
N GLY A 103 2.46 -18.09 4.86
CA GLY A 103 2.54 -17.58 6.23
C GLY A 103 1.90 -18.49 7.29
N ASP A 104 0.87 -19.25 6.92
CA ASP A 104 0.20 -20.24 7.78
C ASP A 104 -0.44 -21.37 6.94
N ALA A 105 0.00 -22.60 7.19
CA ALA A 105 -0.42 -23.81 6.46
C ALA A 105 -1.93 -24.09 6.55
N ARG A 106 -2.64 -23.53 7.54
CA ARG A 106 -4.10 -23.64 7.61
C ARG A 106 -4.83 -23.11 6.37
N TYR A 107 -4.21 -22.17 5.63
CA TYR A 107 -4.79 -21.55 4.44
C TYR A 107 -4.40 -22.26 3.14
N GLU A 108 -3.60 -23.33 3.21
CA GLU A 108 -3.22 -24.13 2.04
C GLU A 108 -4.44 -24.66 1.23
N PRO A 109 -5.57 -25.09 1.85
CA PRO A 109 -6.75 -25.49 1.09
C PRO A 109 -7.33 -24.37 0.21
N LEU A 110 -7.31 -23.11 0.69
CA LEU A 110 -7.78 -21.96 -0.09
C LEU A 110 -6.87 -21.72 -1.29
N ALA A 111 -5.55 -21.70 -1.05
CA ALA A 111 -4.56 -21.54 -2.12
C ALA A 111 -4.66 -22.66 -3.16
N GLN A 112 -4.87 -23.90 -2.75
CA GLN A 112 -5.03 -25.03 -3.67
C GLN A 112 -6.27 -24.91 -4.54
N ALA A 113 -7.42 -24.51 -3.97
CA ALA A 113 -8.65 -24.34 -4.74
C ALA A 113 -8.50 -23.23 -5.80
N VAL A 114 -7.93 -22.08 -5.42
CA VAL A 114 -7.68 -20.97 -6.36
C VAL A 114 -6.68 -21.37 -7.46
N ARG A 115 -5.54 -21.96 -7.09
CA ARG A 115 -4.54 -22.45 -8.05
C ARG A 115 -5.12 -23.53 -8.97
N GLY A 116 -5.94 -24.43 -8.44
CA GLY A 116 -6.61 -25.48 -9.20
C GLY A 116 -7.56 -24.92 -10.26
N SER A 117 -8.38 -23.94 -9.88
CA SER A 117 -9.23 -23.19 -10.81
C SER A 117 -8.40 -22.52 -11.91
N ARG A 118 -7.28 -21.87 -11.55
CA ARG A 118 -6.42 -21.13 -12.49
C ARG A 118 -5.68 -22.05 -13.45
N ALA A 119 -5.13 -23.16 -12.97
CA ALA A 119 -4.47 -24.16 -13.81
C ALA A 119 -5.44 -24.75 -14.84
N ARG A 120 -6.68 -25.05 -14.44
CA ARG A 120 -7.71 -25.55 -15.35
C ARG A 120 -8.16 -24.49 -16.36
N LEU A 121 -8.33 -23.23 -15.93
CA LEU A 121 -8.63 -22.13 -16.84
C LEU A 121 -7.51 -21.95 -17.86
N SER A 122 -6.24 -22.03 -17.45
CA SER A 122 -5.11 -21.95 -18.39
C SER A 122 -5.04 -23.12 -19.38
N ALA A 123 -5.53 -24.30 -18.98
CA ALA A 123 -5.56 -25.47 -19.86
C ALA A 123 -6.73 -25.45 -20.85
N THR A 124 -7.87 -24.87 -20.46
CA THR A 124 -9.13 -24.97 -21.21
C THR A 124 -9.58 -23.64 -21.82
N PHE A 125 -9.01 -22.53 -21.37
CA PHE A 125 -9.33 -21.15 -21.74
C PHE A 125 -10.79 -20.73 -21.50
N GLU A 126 -11.53 -21.51 -20.71
CA GLU A 126 -12.94 -21.29 -20.43
C GLU A 126 -13.29 -21.57 -18.96
N PHE A 127 -14.23 -20.81 -18.39
CA PHE A 127 -14.84 -21.12 -17.09
C PHE A 127 -15.88 -22.23 -17.21
N ASN A 128 -15.42 -23.41 -17.60
CA ASN A 128 -16.23 -24.62 -17.68
C ASN A 128 -16.61 -25.15 -16.28
N ALA A 129 -17.35 -26.26 -16.23
CA ALA A 129 -17.84 -26.83 -14.97
C ALA A 129 -16.71 -27.16 -13.97
N GLU A 130 -15.56 -27.64 -14.44
CA GLU A 130 -14.44 -27.99 -13.57
C GLU A 130 -13.72 -26.75 -13.00
N VAL A 131 -13.56 -25.69 -13.81
CA VAL A 131 -13.03 -24.41 -13.32
C VAL A 131 -13.99 -23.81 -12.27
N LYS A 132 -15.29 -23.78 -12.59
CA LYS A 132 -16.32 -23.26 -11.67
C LYS A 132 -16.37 -24.05 -10.37
N LYS A 133 -16.26 -25.38 -10.43
CA LYS A 133 -16.21 -26.24 -9.25
C LYS A 133 -15.07 -25.85 -8.29
N GLU A 134 -13.86 -25.64 -8.79
CA GLU A 134 -12.72 -25.22 -7.94
C GLU A 134 -12.90 -23.78 -7.43
N LEU A 135 -13.48 -22.89 -8.23
CA LEU A 135 -13.79 -21.53 -7.82
C LEU A 135 -14.87 -21.50 -6.71
N ASP A 136 -15.92 -22.29 -6.83
CA ASP A 136 -16.98 -22.41 -5.83
C ASP A 136 -16.45 -23.04 -4.54
N ARG A 137 -15.55 -24.03 -4.67
CA ARG A 137 -14.81 -24.56 -3.52
C ARG A 137 -13.97 -23.48 -2.83
N ALA A 138 -13.26 -22.64 -3.59
CA ALA A 138 -12.48 -21.53 -3.02
C ALA A 138 -13.38 -20.54 -2.28
N ARG A 139 -14.56 -20.21 -2.83
CA ARG A 139 -15.56 -19.35 -2.17
C ARG A 139 -16.13 -19.98 -0.91
N ALA A 140 -16.43 -21.28 -0.93
CA ALA A 140 -16.92 -21.98 0.26
C ALA A 140 -15.90 -21.95 1.42
N LEU A 141 -14.60 -22.07 1.10
CA LEU A 141 -13.53 -21.95 2.10
C LEU A 141 -13.40 -20.53 2.69
N CYS A 142 -13.99 -19.53 2.05
CA CYS A 142 -14.02 -18.16 2.54
C CYS A 142 -15.13 -17.89 3.56
N GLU A 143 -16.17 -18.72 3.63
CA GLU A 143 -17.24 -18.57 4.61
C GLU A 143 -16.76 -18.81 6.05
N ASP A 144 -15.65 -19.54 6.21
CA ASP A 144 -15.05 -19.92 7.49
C ASP A 144 -13.93 -18.96 7.98
N LEU A 145 -13.77 -17.76 7.38
CA LEU A 145 -12.62 -16.85 7.55
C LEU A 145 -12.90 -15.45 8.14
#